data_AF-A0A259LP08-F1
#
_entry.id   AF-A0A259LP08-F1
#
_cell.length_a   1.000
_cell.length_b   1.000
_cell.length_c   1.000
_cell.angle_alpha   90.00
_cell.angle_beta   90.00
_cell.angle_gamma   90.00
#
_symmetry.space_group_name_H-M   'P 1'
#
loop_
_entity.id
_entity.type
_entity.pdbx_description
1 polymer ?
#
loop_
_entity_poly.entity_id
_entity_poly.type
_entity_poly.pdbx_seq_one_letter_code
_entity_poly.pdbx_strand_id
1 'polypeptide(L)'
;MRLLLESFQEHRWKYLAASGAMVMVAASTALSAWMMGEIIDTLSTPEDRARVMMVGIGVAAIFAFKGAAFYIQAVLMARAGNRIVAQKQMQLYTRLLQQGVAFFNTNESSDLLLRITQSAQAARRAIDTIVTGVIRDSLTLVGLVAVMFYQQPFLSMISLIVGPAALYGLQKILKKVRQVMAQEMAGLGEIIKVVQETSTGARVVKAFGLEPRMADRMDVAVRQV
;
A
#
# COMPACT_ATOMS: atom_id res chain seq x y z
N MET A 1 11.11 3.23 15.44
CA MET A 1 10.97 1.91 16.11
C MET A 1 10.14 1.99 17.41
N ARG A 2 10.29 3.01 18.29
CA ARG A 2 9.42 3.20 19.48
C ARG A 2 7.91 3.38 19.19
N LEU A 3 7.55 4.07 18.10
CA LEU A 3 6.15 4.22 17.66
C LEU A 3 5.47 2.91 17.22
N LEU A 4 6.23 1.90 16.80
CA LEU A 4 5.68 0.58 16.44
C LEU A 4 5.31 -0.25 17.67
N LEU A 5 6.03 -0.06 18.79
CA LEU A 5 5.79 -0.77 20.05
C LEU A 5 4.62 -0.18 20.84
N GLU A 6 4.42 1.14 20.82
CA GLU A 6 3.22 1.77 21.41
C GLU A 6 1.93 1.40 20.65
N SER A 7 1.99 1.19 19.34
CA SER A 7 0.83 0.77 18.53
C SER A 7 0.36 -0.66 18.84
N PHE A 8 1.21 -1.50 19.43
CA PHE A 8 0.89 -2.91 19.72
C PHE A 8 -0.01 -3.08 20.96
N GLN A 9 0.10 -2.18 21.95
CA GLN A 9 -0.69 -2.29 23.19
C GLN A 9 -2.10 -1.69 23.08
N GLU A 10 -2.31 -0.63 22.31
CA GLU A 10 -3.65 0.00 22.16
C GLU A 10 -4.64 -0.81 21.28
N HIS A 11 -4.18 -1.83 20.53
CA HIS A 11 -4.97 -2.41 19.43
C HIS A 11 -5.09 -3.94 19.40
N ARG A 12 -4.85 -4.61 20.54
CA ARG A 12 -4.89 -6.08 20.66
C ARG A 12 -6.18 -6.73 20.11
N TRP A 13 -7.33 -6.05 20.25
CA TRP A 13 -8.61 -6.53 19.71
C TRP A 13 -8.69 -6.51 18.17
N LYS A 14 -7.98 -5.57 17.53
CA LYS A 14 -7.93 -5.45 16.07
C LYS A 14 -6.94 -6.46 15.47
N TYR A 15 -5.85 -6.78 16.18
CA TYR A 15 -4.94 -7.88 15.83
C TYR A 15 -5.64 -9.24 15.89
N LEU A 16 -6.48 -9.49 16.91
CA LEU A 16 -7.28 -10.72 17.03
C LEU A 16 -8.30 -10.87 15.88
N ALA A 17 -8.97 -9.78 15.49
CA ALA A 17 -9.88 -9.79 14.35
C ALA A 17 -9.13 -10.02 13.02
N ALA A 18 -7.94 -9.45 12.85
CA ALA A 18 -7.08 -9.66 11.69
C ALA A 18 -6.59 -11.11 11.59
N SER A 19 -6.10 -11.68 12.69
CA SER A 19 -5.66 -13.08 12.73
C SER A 19 -6.81 -14.05 12.43
N GLY A 20 -8.01 -13.81 12.97
CA GLY A 20 -9.18 -14.66 12.70
C GLY A 20 -9.59 -14.63 11.22
N ALA A 21 -9.63 -13.45 10.63
CA ALA A 21 -9.98 -13.30 9.22
C ALA A 21 -8.91 -13.86 8.27
N MET A 22 -7.64 -13.86 8.69
CA MET A 22 -6.54 -14.50 7.93
C MET A 22 -6.57 -16.01 8.00
N VAL A 23 -6.87 -16.59 9.16
CA VAL A 23 -7.09 -18.04 9.27
C VAL A 23 -8.22 -18.45 8.32
N MET A 24 -9.27 -17.64 8.21
CA MET A 24 -10.38 -17.89 7.29
C MET A 24 -9.96 -17.84 5.81
N VAL A 25 -9.10 -16.88 5.42
CA VAL A 25 -8.58 -16.78 4.04
C VAL A 25 -7.56 -17.87 3.72
N ALA A 26 -6.65 -18.17 4.65
CA ALA A 26 -5.69 -19.24 4.51
C ALA A 26 -6.40 -20.59 4.36
N ALA A 27 -7.39 -20.87 5.22
CA ALA A 27 -8.24 -22.06 5.11
C ALA A 27 -8.98 -22.11 3.75
N SER A 28 -9.56 -20.99 3.31
CA SER A 28 -10.24 -20.93 2.01
C SER A 28 -9.30 -21.13 0.82
N THR A 29 -8.03 -20.71 0.95
CA THR A 29 -7.01 -20.89 -0.09
C THR A 29 -6.53 -22.34 -0.12
N ALA A 30 -6.30 -22.94 1.05
CA ALA A 30 -5.99 -24.37 1.20
C ALA A 30 -7.08 -25.25 0.61
N LEU A 31 -8.35 -24.95 0.93
CA LEU A 31 -9.52 -25.60 0.36
C LEU A 31 -9.51 -25.50 -1.17
N SER A 32 -9.30 -24.30 -1.73
CA SER A 32 -9.25 -24.16 -3.20
C SER A 32 -8.10 -24.92 -3.87
N ALA A 33 -6.94 -25.05 -3.21
CA ALA A 33 -5.81 -25.79 -3.74
C ALA A 33 -6.04 -27.31 -3.68
N TRP A 34 -6.58 -27.81 -2.57
CA TRP A 34 -6.93 -29.23 -2.41
C TRP A 34 -7.99 -29.66 -3.45
N MET A 35 -8.97 -28.81 -3.71
CA MET A 35 -9.98 -29.07 -4.73
C MET A 35 -9.46 -29.12 -6.15
N MET A 36 -8.37 -28.41 -6.47
CA MET A 36 -7.77 -28.50 -7.80
C MET A 36 -7.22 -29.89 -8.08
N GLY A 37 -6.72 -30.60 -7.05
CA GLY A 37 -6.39 -32.02 -7.13
C GLY A 37 -7.63 -32.87 -7.41
N GLU A 38 -8.69 -32.69 -6.63
CA GLU A 38 -9.95 -33.44 -6.81
C GLU A 38 -10.56 -33.22 -8.20
N ILE A 39 -10.54 -31.99 -8.73
CA ILE A 39 -11.03 -31.67 -10.09
C ILE A 39 -10.22 -32.44 -11.13
N ILE A 40 -8.88 -32.49 -11.01
CA ILE A 40 -8.00 -33.20 -11.95
C ILE A 40 -8.25 -34.71 -11.89
N ASP A 41 -8.42 -35.28 -10.69
CA ASP A 41 -8.68 -36.71 -10.50
C ASP A 41 -10.08 -37.11 -11.02
N THR A 42 -11.08 -36.25 -10.82
CA THR A 42 -12.45 -36.49 -11.30
C THR A 42 -12.56 -36.33 -12.82
N LEU A 43 -11.78 -35.43 -13.44
CA LEU A 43 -11.71 -35.28 -14.90
C LEU A 43 -10.96 -36.44 -15.59
N SER A 44 -10.08 -37.12 -14.87
CA SER A 44 -9.31 -38.26 -15.38
C SER A 44 -10.09 -39.58 -15.37
N THR A 45 -11.23 -39.65 -14.66
CA THR A 45 -12.09 -40.85 -14.58
C THR A 45 -13.55 -40.50 -14.93
N PRO A 46 -13.91 -40.39 -16.23
CA PRO A 46 -15.13 -39.69 -16.67
C PRO A 46 -16.44 -40.48 -16.53
N GLU A 47 -16.42 -41.75 -16.10
CA GLU A 47 -17.59 -42.63 -16.19
C GLU A 47 -18.70 -42.30 -15.17
N ASP A 48 -18.36 -41.62 -14.06
CA ASP A 48 -19.31 -41.27 -13.00
C ASP A 48 -19.83 -39.82 -13.10
N ARG A 49 -20.83 -39.58 -13.97
CA ARG A 49 -21.50 -38.25 -14.09
C ARG A 49 -22.01 -37.70 -12.74
N ALA A 50 -22.42 -38.57 -11.82
CA ALA A 50 -22.85 -38.18 -10.47
C ALA A 50 -21.70 -37.63 -9.62
N ARG A 51 -20.50 -38.20 -9.73
CA ARG A 51 -19.30 -37.74 -9.02
C ARG A 51 -18.84 -36.38 -9.55
N VAL A 52 -18.89 -36.18 -10.87
CA VAL A 52 -18.60 -34.88 -11.50
C VAL A 52 -19.56 -33.78 -11.01
N MET A 53 -20.86 -34.06 -10.94
CA MET A 53 -21.85 -33.08 -10.48
C MET A 53 -21.70 -32.77 -8.98
N MET A 54 -21.40 -33.77 -8.14
CA MET A 54 -21.17 -33.58 -6.71
C MET A 54 -19.91 -32.74 -6.45
N VAL A 55 -18.81 -33.03 -7.14
CA VAL A 55 -17.57 -32.23 -7.07
C VAL A 55 -17.84 -30.81 -7.57
N GLY A 56 -18.54 -30.63 -8.69
CA GLY A 56 -18.90 -29.30 -9.22
C GLY A 56 -19.73 -28.44 -8.25
N ILE A 57 -20.72 -29.02 -7.57
CA ILE A 57 -21.51 -28.31 -6.54
C ILE A 57 -20.61 -27.98 -5.32
N GLY A 58 -19.74 -28.91 -4.92
CA GLY A 58 -18.74 -28.67 -3.88
C GLY A 58 -17.83 -27.48 -4.21
N VAL A 59 -17.39 -27.37 -5.47
CA VAL A 59 -16.58 -26.25 -5.97
C VAL A 59 -17.35 -24.95 -5.83
N ALA A 60 -18.58 -24.90 -6.34
CA ALA A 60 -19.41 -23.70 -6.26
C ALA A 60 -19.63 -23.25 -4.80
N ALA A 61 -19.93 -24.19 -3.90
CA ALA A 61 -20.15 -23.89 -2.49
C ALA A 61 -18.89 -23.36 -1.79
N ILE A 62 -17.73 -23.97 -2.02
CA ILE A 62 -16.46 -23.54 -1.42
C ILE A 62 -16.01 -22.19 -1.98
N PHE A 63 -16.18 -21.94 -3.28
CA PHE A 63 -15.87 -20.63 -3.87
C PHE A 63 -16.82 -19.54 -3.37
N ALA A 64 -18.11 -19.84 -3.20
CA ALA A 64 -19.06 -18.93 -2.58
C ALA A 64 -18.67 -18.61 -1.12
N PHE A 65 -18.29 -19.63 -0.34
CA PHE A 65 -17.81 -19.45 1.03
C PHE A 65 -16.51 -18.64 1.07
N LYS A 66 -15.55 -18.91 0.18
CA LYS A 66 -14.31 -18.15 0.04
C LYS A 66 -14.59 -16.69 -0.29
N GLY A 67 -15.54 -16.42 -1.19
CA GLY A 67 -15.97 -15.07 -1.52
C GLY A 67 -16.56 -14.34 -0.31
N ALA A 68 -17.45 -15.00 0.43
CA ALA A 68 -18.04 -14.46 1.66
C ALA A 68 -16.99 -14.21 2.75
N ALA A 69 -16.07 -15.15 2.96
CA ALA A 69 -14.96 -15.03 3.89
C ALA A 69 -14.08 -13.82 3.57
N PHE A 70 -13.71 -13.67 2.29
CA PHE A 70 -12.91 -12.55 1.81
C PHE A 70 -13.64 -11.21 1.98
N TYR A 71 -14.94 -11.17 1.68
CA TYR A 71 -15.76 -9.97 1.88
C TYR A 71 -15.84 -9.56 3.35
N ILE A 72 -16.13 -10.52 4.25
CA ILE A 72 -16.18 -10.27 5.69
C ILE A 72 -14.83 -9.77 6.21
N GLN A 73 -13.72 -10.41 5.80
CA GLN A 73 -12.38 -9.93 6.12
C GLN A 73 -12.18 -8.49 5.66
N ALA A 74 -12.48 -8.19 4.39
CA ALA A 74 -12.28 -6.87 3.81
C ALA A 74 -13.08 -5.78 4.55
N VAL A 75 -14.35 -6.05 4.87
CA VAL A 75 -15.22 -5.11 5.60
C VAL A 75 -14.74 -4.91 7.03
N LEU A 76 -14.39 -5.98 7.75
CA LEU A 76 -13.89 -5.88 9.12
C LEU A 76 -12.58 -5.09 9.18
N MET A 77 -11.67 -5.34 8.24
CA MET A 77 -10.41 -4.60 8.14
C MET A 77 -10.63 -3.13 7.79
N ALA A 78 -11.49 -2.82 6.81
CA ALA A 78 -11.81 -1.44 6.45
C ALA A 78 -12.43 -0.68 7.62
N ARG A 79 -13.36 -1.30 8.36
CA ARG A 79 -13.95 -0.71 9.58
C ARG A 79 -12.90 -0.50 10.68
N ALA A 80 -12.04 -1.49 10.91
CA ALA A 80 -10.98 -1.39 11.90
C ALA A 80 -9.99 -0.26 11.56
N GLY A 81 -9.53 -0.17 10.31
CA GLY A 81 -8.66 0.88 9.80
C GLY A 81 -9.28 2.26 9.95
N ASN A 82 -10.50 2.47 9.42
CA ASN A 82 -11.22 3.74 9.54
C ASN A 82 -11.40 4.20 10.99
N ARG A 83 -11.64 3.28 11.93
CA ARG A 83 -11.79 3.62 13.35
C ARG A 83 -10.47 4.06 14.00
N ILE A 84 -9.34 3.43 13.66
CA ILE A 84 -8.01 3.86 14.13
C ILE A 84 -7.75 5.30 13.67
N VAL A 85 -8.04 5.56 12.40
CA VAL A 85 -7.84 6.87 11.78
C VAL A 85 -8.68 7.93 12.46
N ALA A 86 -9.98 7.67 12.66
CA ALA A 86 -10.89 8.59 13.35
C ALA A 86 -10.39 8.91 14.77
N GLN A 87 -9.90 7.92 15.50
CA GLN A 87 -9.34 8.11 16.85
C GLN A 87 -8.08 9.00 16.83
N LYS A 88 -7.18 8.81 15.84
CA LYS A 88 -5.99 9.67 15.69
C LYS A 88 -6.34 11.09 15.23
N GLN A 89 -7.34 11.25 14.35
CA GLN A 89 -7.87 12.57 13.98
C GLN A 89 -8.44 13.30 15.21
N MET A 90 -9.18 12.60 16.07
CA MET A 90 -9.69 13.17 17.31
C MET A 90 -8.54 13.59 18.25
N GLN A 91 -7.51 12.77 18.43
CA GLN A 91 -6.34 13.14 19.24
C GLN A 91 -5.63 14.39 18.72
N LEU A 92 -5.48 14.54 17.40
CA LEU A 92 -4.90 15.72 16.78
C LEU A 92 -5.78 16.97 17.01
N TYR A 93 -7.10 16.83 16.83
CA TYR A 93 -8.05 17.90 17.08
C TYR A 93 -8.00 18.38 18.53
N THR A 94 -7.98 17.46 19.50
CA THR A 94 -7.84 17.81 20.92
C THR A 94 -6.55 18.56 21.22
N ARG A 95 -5.42 18.15 20.62
CA ARG A 95 -4.13 18.86 20.79
C ARG A 95 -4.14 20.25 20.16
N LEU A 96 -4.87 20.43 19.06
CA LEU A 96 -5.06 21.73 18.42
C LEU A 96 -5.85 22.69 19.30
N LEU A 97 -6.91 22.21 19.96
CA LEU A 97 -7.68 23.00 20.91
C LEU A 97 -6.89 23.41 22.16
N GLN A 98 -5.79 22.73 22.47
CA GLN A 98 -4.90 23.08 23.59
C GLN A 98 -3.86 24.17 23.23
N GLN A 99 -3.80 24.61 21.97
CA GLN A 99 -2.88 25.67 21.54
C GLN A 99 -3.42 27.05 21.88
N GLY A 100 -2.51 27.98 22.22
CA GLY A 100 -2.86 29.36 22.57
C GLY A 100 -3.33 30.19 21.36
N VAL A 101 -4.09 31.26 21.61
CA VAL A 101 -4.65 32.16 20.58
C VAL A 101 -3.56 32.77 19.67
N ALA A 102 -2.35 32.96 20.18
CA ALA A 102 -1.20 33.43 19.40
C ALA A 102 -0.88 32.52 18.20
N PHE A 103 -1.08 31.20 18.33
CA PHE A 103 -0.90 30.22 17.25
C PHE A 103 -1.92 30.41 16.11
N PHE A 104 -3.16 30.76 16.45
CA PHE A 104 -4.22 31.02 15.48
C PHE A 104 -4.10 32.41 14.83
N ASN A 105 -3.49 33.38 15.51
CA ASN A 105 -3.26 34.72 14.95
C ASN A 105 -2.07 34.78 13.98
N THR A 106 -1.10 33.85 14.09
CA THR A 106 0.07 33.78 13.18
C THR A 106 -0.16 32.90 11.95
N ASN A 107 -1.17 32.03 11.97
CA ASN A 107 -1.47 31.13 10.86
C ASN A 107 -2.87 31.42 10.33
N GLU A 108 -3.00 31.75 9.04
CA GLU A 108 -4.30 31.99 8.41
C GLU A 108 -5.25 30.79 8.63
N SER A 109 -6.49 31.08 9.04
CA SER A 109 -7.51 30.06 9.31
C SER A 109 -7.72 29.09 8.14
N SER A 110 -7.58 29.56 6.91
CA SER A 110 -7.69 28.77 5.67
C SER A 110 -6.52 27.80 5.48
N ASP A 111 -5.28 28.22 5.78
CA ASP A 111 -4.09 27.37 5.71
C ASP A 111 -4.11 26.32 6.83
N LEU A 112 -4.51 26.71 8.06
CA LEU A 112 -4.72 25.76 9.14
C LEU A 112 -5.74 24.67 8.79
N LEU A 113 -6.88 25.03 8.19
CA LEU A 113 -7.90 24.07 7.75
C LEU A 113 -7.38 23.11 6.68
N LEU A 114 -6.68 23.63 5.66
CA LEU A 114 -6.05 22.83 4.61
C LEU A 114 -5.02 21.88 5.19
N ARG A 115 -4.15 22.38 6.06
CA ARG A 115 -3.06 21.62 6.67
C ARG A 115 -3.59 20.53 7.58
N ILE A 116 -4.61 20.80 8.40
CA ILE A 116 -5.26 19.79 9.26
C ILE A 116 -5.92 18.71 8.41
N THR A 117 -6.70 19.10 7.40
CA THR A 117 -7.44 18.15 6.55
C THR A 117 -6.48 17.27 5.76
N GLN A 118 -5.44 17.86 5.16
CA GLN A 118 -4.40 17.11 4.45
C GLN A 118 -3.59 16.22 5.40
N SER A 119 -3.21 16.70 6.58
CA SER A 119 -2.48 15.91 7.58
C SER A 119 -3.33 14.74 8.08
N ALA A 120 -4.62 14.94 8.29
CA ALA A 120 -5.57 13.94 8.70
C ALA A 120 -5.76 12.87 7.60
N GLN A 121 -5.79 13.26 6.32
CA GLN A 121 -5.82 12.32 5.20
C GLN A 121 -4.48 11.60 5.00
N ALA A 122 -3.35 12.26 5.17
CA ALA A 122 -2.03 11.65 5.09
C ALA A 122 -1.84 10.63 6.22
N ALA A 123 -2.25 10.98 7.45
CA ALA A 123 -2.27 10.07 8.59
C ALA A 123 -3.19 8.87 8.34
N ARG A 124 -4.37 9.10 7.74
CA ARG A 124 -5.27 8.03 7.29
C ARG A 124 -4.55 7.05 6.35
N ARG A 125 -3.96 7.58 5.28
CA ARG A 125 -3.25 6.76 4.28
C ARG A 125 -2.06 6.02 4.89
N ALA A 126 -1.32 6.65 5.79
CA ALA A 126 -0.21 6.01 6.49
C ALA A 126 -0.68 4.85 7.37
N ILE A 127 -1.76 5.05 8.13
CA ILE A 127 -2.36 4.00 8.97
C ILE A 127 -2.90 2.87 8.09
N ASP A 128 -3.61 3.19 7.01
CA ASP A 128 -4.12 2.18 6.08
C ASP A 128 -2.96 1.37 5.46
N THR A 129 -1.86 2.03 5.08
CA THR A 129 -0.67 1.36 4.52
C THR A 129 0.02 0.46 5.55
N ILE A 130 0.14 0.89 6.80
CA ILE A 130 0.79 0.10 7.85
C ILE A 130 -0.09 -1.08 8.28
N VAL A 131 -1.38 -0.84 8.52
CA VAL A 131 -2.31 -1.87 9.02
C VAL A 131 -2.70 -2.84 7.92
N THR A 132 -3.10 -2.33 6.76
CA THR A 132 -3.62 -3.14 5.65
C THR A 132 -2.54 -3.60 4.68
N GLY A 133 -1.44 -2.86 4.55
CA GLY A 133 -0.29 -3.31 3.75
C GLY A 133 0.63 -4.17 4.61
N VAL A 134 1.37 -3.54 5.52
CA VAL A 134 2.48 -4.24 6.21
C VAL A 134 1.98 -5.37 7.10
N ILE A 135 1.06 -5.11 8.03
CA ILE A 135 0.61 -6.13 8.99
C ILE A 135 -0.18 -7.22 8.26
N ARG A 136 -1.18 -6.83 7.46
CA ARG A 136 -2.05 -7.81 6.79
C ARG A 136 -1.30 -8.67 5.79
N ASP A 137 -0.50 -8.07 4.91
CA ASP A 137 0.15 -8.85 3.86
C ASP A 137 1.24 -9.74 4.46
N SER A 138 1.95 -9.28 5.51
CA SER A 138 2.94 -10.11 6.22
C SER A 138 2.30 -11.34 6.87
N LEU A 139 1.22 -11.18 7.64
CA LEU A 139 0.56 -12.34 8.25
C LEU A 139 -0.10 -13.24 7.18
N THR A 140 -0.66 -12.67 6.12
CA THR A 140 -1.23 -13.45 5.02
C THR A 140 -0.16 -14.28 4.32
N LEU A 141 1.00 -13.68 4.07
CA LEU A 141 2.16 -14.35 3.49
C LEU A 141 2.63 -15.50 4.40
N VAL A 142 2.74 -15.28 5.71
CA VAL A 142 3.09 -16.36 6.67
C VAL A 142 2.05 -17.48 6.66
N GLY A 143 0.75 -17.14 6.69
CA GLY A 143 -0.32 -18.12 6.66
C GLY A 143 -0.33 -18.96 5.38
N LEU A 144 -0.12 -18.33 4.22
CA LEU A 144 -0.02 -19.02 2.94
C LEU A 144 1.22 -19.91 2.86
N VAL A 145 2.37 -19.43 3.32
CA VAL A 145 3.60 -20.23 3.37
C VAL A 145 3.40 -21.46 4.28
N ALA A 146 2.79 -21.30 5.45
CA ALA A 146 2.50 -22.43 6.35
C ALA A 146 1.59 -23.49 5.68
N VAL A 147 0.53 -23.05 4.99
CA VAL A 147 -0.36 -23.94 4.22
C VAL A 147 0.40 -24.63 3.09
N MET A 148 1.24 -23.90 2.35
CA MET A 148 2.05 -24.48 1.26
C MET A 148 2.97 -25.59 1.79
N PHE A 149 3.65 -25.35 2.91
CA PHE A 149 4.49 -26.36 3.56
C PHE A 149 3.68 -27.57 4.04
N TYR A 150 2.47 -27.37 4.56
CA TYR A 150 1.60 -28.46 4.97
C TYR A 150 1.15 -29.33 3.78
N GLN A 151 0.88 -28.72 2.62
CA GLN A 151 0.38 -29.43 1.45
C GLN A 151 1.49 -30.18 0.71
N GLN A 152 2.59 -29.47 0.36
CA GLN A 152 3.71 -30.05 -0.40
C GLN A 152 5.04 -29.40 0.01
N PRO A 153 5.79 -30.00 0.96
CA PRO A 153 7.04 -29.45 1.47
C PRO A 153 8.13 -29.27 0.40
N PHE A 154 8.22 -30.21 -0.54
CA PHE A 154 9.30 -30.22 -1.55
C PHE A 154 9.17 -29.06 -2.55
N LEU A 155 7.98 -28.87 -3.13
CA LEU A 155 7.71 -27.75 -4.06
C LEU A 155 7.75 -26.39 -3.35
N SER A 156 7.36 -26.35 -2.07
CA SER A 156 7.46 -25.15 -1.24
C SER A 156 8.92 -24.72 -1.02
N MET A 157 9.84 -25.67 -0.80
CA MET A 157 11.26 -25.36 -0.63
C MET A 157 11.85 -24.72 -1.90
N ILE A 158 11.48 -25.23 -3.08
CA ILE A 158 11.92 -24.67 -4.37
C ILE A 158 11.37 -23.24 -4.53
N SER A 159 10.08 -23.03 -4.26
CA SER A 159 9.47 -21.69 -4.39
C SER A 159 10.07 -20.68 -3.40
N LEU A 160 10.46 -21.13 -2.21
CA LEU A 160 11.10 -20.30 -1.19
C LEU A 160 12.53 -19.89 -1.59
N ILE A 161 13.18 -20.58 -2.51
CA ILE A 161 14.48 -20.18 -3.08
C ILE A 161 14.27 -19.24 -4.28
N VAL A 162 13.36 -19.60 -5.19
CA VAL A 162 13.09 -18.84 -6.42
C VAL A 162 12.43 -17.50 -6.12
N GLY A 163 11.52 -17.45 -5.14
CA GLY A 163 10.79 -16.24 -4.74
C GLY A 163 11.71 -15.08 -4.33
N PRO A 164 12.61 -15.27 -3.34
CA PRO A 164 13.59 -14.25 -2.96
C PRO A 164 14.52 -13.83 -4.10
N ALA A 165 14.93 -14.77 -4.97
CA ALA A 165 15.76 -14.44 -6.13
C ALA A 165 15.02 -13.51 -7.11
N ALA A 166 13.75 -13.79 -7.39
CA ALA A 166 12.88 -12.93 -8.20
C ALA A 166 12.66 -11.55 -7.53
N LEU A 167 12.40 -11.52 -6.22
CA LEU A 167 12.26 -10.28 -5.47
C LEU A 167 13.54 -9.44 -5.52
N TYR A 168 14.71 -10.07 -5.42
CA TYR A 168 15.99 -9.37 -5.53
C TYR A 168 16.20 -8.75 -6.92
N GLY A 169 15.85 -9.48 -7.98
CA GLY A 169 15.86 -8.96 -9.36
C GLY A 169 14.94 -7.76 -9.51
N LEU A 170 13.70 -7.87 -9.01
CA LEU A 170 12.72 -6.79 -9.02
C LEU A 170 13.20 -5.55 -8.24
N GLN A 171 13.82 -5.74 -7.07
CA GLN A 171 14.35 -4.65 -6.26
C GLN A 171 15.45 -3.87 -6.99
N LYS A 172 16.32 -4.55 -7.75
CA LYS A 172 17.33 -3.86 -8.58
C LYS A 172 16.68 -2.99 -9.65
N ILE A 173 15.67 -3.51 -10.34
CA ILE A 173 14.91 -2.76 -11.35
C ILE A 173 14.24 -1.54 -10.71
N LEU A 174 13.51 -1.74 -9.60
CA LEU A 174 12.84 -0.67 -8.88
C LEU A 174 13.80 0.41 -8.39
N LYS A 175 15.00 0.03 -7.90
CA LYS A 175 16.03 0.99 -7.50
C LYS A 175 16.50 1.84 -8.68
N LYS A 176 16.70 1.21 -9.85
CA LYS A 176 17.10 1.93 -11.07
C LYS A 176 15.99 2.88 -11.54
N VAL A 177 14.74 2.43 -11.56
CA VAL A 177 13.58 3.27 -11.91
C VAL A 177 13.46 4.46 -10.97
N ARG A 178 13.58 4.25 -9.65
CA ARG A 178 13.54 5.35 -8.67
C ARG A 178 14.67 6.35 -8.88
N GLN A 179 15.85 5.90 -9.25
CA GLN A 179 17.00 6.78 -9.52
C GLN A 179 16.76 7.63 -10.77
N VAL A 180 16.24 7.05 -11.86
CA VAL A 180 15.88 7.79 -13.08
C VAL A 180 14.79 8.82 -12.78
N MET A 181 13.73 8.41 -12.07
CA MET A 181 12.66 9.33 -11.65
C MET A 181 13.18 10.49 -10.80
N ALA A 182 14.14 10.24 -9.90
CA ALA A 182 14.74 11.28 -9.09
C ALA A 182 15.57 12.27 -9.93
N GLN A 183 16.26 11.79 -10.96
CA GLN A 183 17.01 12.63 -11.91
C GLN A 183 16.05 13.48 -12.75
N GLU A 184 14.99 12.89 -13.28
CA GLU A 184 13.96 13.59 -14.05
C GLU A 184 13.27 14.69 -13.23
N MET A 185 12.89 14.39 -11.98
CA MET A 185 12.33 15.39 -11.07
C MET A 185 13.31 16.51 -10.74
N ALA A 186 14.61 16.22 -10.65
CA ALA A 186 15.64 17.24 -10.42
C ALA A 186 15.79 18.17 -11.64
N GLY A 187 15.82 17.62 -12.86
CA GLY A 187 15.88 18.41 -14.09
C GLY A 187 14.64 19.29 -14.30
N LEU A 188 13.44 18.75 -14.07
CA LEU A 188 12.20 19.53 -14.05
C LEU A 188 12.23 20.65 -13.02
N GLY A 189 12.81 20.40 -11.84
CA GLY A 189 13.01 21.40 -10.80
C GLY A 189 13.87 22.58 -11.26
N GLU A 190 14.96 22.33 -11.99
CA GLU A 190 15.83 23.40 -12.51
C GLU A 190 15.13 24.20 -13.62
N ILE A 191 14.35 23.55 -14.51
CA ILE A 191 13.51 24.25 -15.51
C ILE A 191 12.54 25.22 -14.81
N ILE A 192 11.78 24.72 -13.82
CA ILE A 192 10.83 25.54 -13.07
C ILE A 192 11.53 26.72 -12.40
N LYS A 193 12.71 26.50 -11.83
CA LYS A 193 13.51 27.54 -11.19
C LYS A 193 13.95 28.63 -12.17
N VAL A 194 14.42 28.27 -13.36
CA VAL A 194 14.80 29.25 -14.40
C VAL A 194 13.59 30.07 -14.85
N VAL A 195 12.43 29.44 -15.03
CA VAL A 195 11.17 30.15 -15.34
C VAL A 195 10.80 31.12 -14.21
N GLN A 196 10.88 30.68 -12.96
CA GLN A 196 10.53 31.49 -11.80
C GLN A 196 11.46 32.70 -11.64
N GLU A 197 12.78 32.50 -11.73
CA GLU A 197 13.78 33.58 -11.69
C GLU A 197 13.56 34.59 -12.83
N THR A 198 13.28 34.10 -14.04
CA THR A 198 13.03 34.97 -15.21
C THR A 198 11.73 35.75 -15.07
N SER A 199 10.66 35.14 -14.54
CA SER A 199 9.36 35.76 -14.35
C SER A 199 9.40 36.84 -13.26
N THR A 200 9.98 36.52 -12.10
CA THR A 200 10.15 37.48 -11.00
C THR A 200 11.13 38.60 -11.35
N GLY A 201 12.21 38.27 -12.08
CA GLY A 201 13.27 39.20 -12.50
C GLY A 201 13.05 39.87 -13.86
N ALA A 202 11.87 39.77 -14.47
CA ALA A 202 11.66 40.13 -15.88
C ALA A 202 12.11 41.56 -16.22
N ARG A 203 11.88 42.54 -15.32
CA ARG A 203 12.33 43.93 -15.53
C ARG A 203 13.85 44.04 -15.57
N VAL A 204 14.55 43.32 -14.69
CA VAL A 204 16.03 43.31 -14.65
C VAL A 204 16.56 42.61 -15.90
N VAL A 205 15.98 41.48 -16.29
CA VAL A 205 16.38 40.75 -17.50
C VAL A 205 16.26 41.64 -18.73
N LYS A 206 15.15 42.38 -18.88
CA LYS A 206 14.92 43.32 -20.00
C LYS A 206 15.80 44.58 -19.93
N ALA A 207 16.02 45.14 -18.75
CA ALA A 207 16.81 46.36 -18.59
C ALA A 207 18.30 46.15 -18.91
N PHE A 208 18.84 44.95 -18.66
CA PHE A 208 20.24 44.60 -18.88
C PHE A 208 20.49 43.73 -20.11
N GLY A 209 19.46 43.42 -20.92
CA GLY A 209 19.60 42.62 -22.15
C GLY A 209 20.06 41.17 -21.88
N LEU A 210 19.62 40.57 -20.77
CA LEU A 210 20.08 39.24 -20.32
C LEU A 210 19.30 38.08 -20.95
N GLU A 211 18.41 38.32 -21.91
CA GLU A 211 17.60 37.27 -22.54
C GLU A 211 18.43 36.14 -23.16
N PRO A 212 19.55 36.40 -23.88
CA PRO A 212 20.37 35.32 -24.43
C PRO A 212 20.95 34.42 -23.34
N ARG A 213 21.32 35.02 -22.19
CA ARG A 213 21.90 34.28 -21.06
C ARG A 213 20.86 33.43 -20.33
N MET A 214 19.63 33.91 -20.21
CA MET A 214 18.53 33.13 -19.65
C MET A 214 18.11 31.99 -20.59
N ALA A 215 18.12 32.24 -21.90
CA ALA A 215 17.86 31.20 -22.91
C ALA A 215 18.90 30.08 -22.88
N ASP A 216 20.19 30.43 -22.77
CA ASP A 216 21.28 29.46 -22.65
C ASP A 216 21.17 28.63 -21.36
N ARG A 217 20.82 29.28 -20.24
CA ARG A 217 20.59 28.58 -18.97
C ARG A 217 19.38 27.64 -19.03
N MET A 218 18.33 28.00 -19.76
CA MET A 218 17.20 27.12 -20.03
C MET A 218 17.60 25.92 -20.90
N ASP A 219 18.40 26.14 -21.96
CA ASP A 219 18.89 25.05 -22.82
C ASP A 219 19.71 24.03 -22.01
N VAL A 220 20.57 24.49 -21.11
CA VAL A 220 21.32 23.61 -20.19
C VAL A 220 20.38 22.82 -19.26
N ALA A 221 19.35 23.46 -18.69
CA ALA A 221 18.39 22.79 -17.83
C ALA A 221 17.55 21.75 -18.57
N VAL A 222 17.15 22.03 -19.82
CA VAL A 222 16.39 21.11 -20.67
C VAL A 222 17.23 19.90 -21.08
N ARG A 223 18.53 20.08 -21.35
CA ARG A 223 19.44 18.97 -21.69
C ARG A 223 19.76 18.03 -20.51
N GLN A 224 19.44 18.43 -19.28
CA GLN A 224 19.62 17.61 -18.08
C GLN A 224 18.42 16.69 -17.77
N VAL A 225 17.29 16.89 -18.47
CA VAL A 225 16.10 16.02 -18.43
C VAL A 225 16.23 14.94 -19.50
#